data_AF-P71835-F1
#
_entry.id   AF-P71835-F1
#
_cell.length_a   1.000
_cell.length_b   1.000
_cell.length_c   1.000
_cell.angle_alpha   90.00
_cell.angle_beta   90.00
_cell.angle_gamma   90.00
#
_symmetry.space_group_name_H-M   'P 1'
#
loop_
_entity.id
_entity.type
_entity.pdbx_description
1 polymer ?
#
loop_
_entity_poly.entity_id
_entity_poly.type
_entity_poly.pdbx_seq_one_letter_code
_entity_poly.pdbx_strand_id
1 'polypeptide(L)'
;MMHRTALPSPPVAKRVQTRREHHGDVFVDPYEWLRDKDSPEVIAYLEAENDYTERTTAHLEPLRQKIFHEIKARTKETDLSVPTRRGNWWYYARTFEGKQYGVHCRCPVTDPDDWNPPEFDERTEIPGEQLLLDENVEADGHDFFALGAASVSLDDNLLAYSVDVVGDERYTLRFKDLRTGEQYPDEIAGIGAGVTWAADNHCLLHHRGRGLASGHSVAIPTRVRRIVGAGLPRSR
;
A
#
# COMPACT_ATOMS: atom_id res chain seq x y z
N MET A 1 29.93 30.65 -26.70
CA MET A 1 29.37 29.51 -27.47
C MET A 1 28.83 28.51 -26.48
N MET A 2 27.50 28.34 -26.38
CA MET A 2 26.94 27.20 -25.65
C MET A 2 27.09 25.98 -26.56
N HIS A 3 27.98 25.06 -26.20
CA HIS A 3 28.04 23.77 -26.88
C HIS A 3 26.73 23.04 -26.65
N ARG A 4 25.92 22.86 -27.71
CA ARG A 4 24.86 21.85 -27.72
C ARG A 4 25.56 20.50 -27.66
N THR A 5 25.70 19.96 -26.46
CA THR A 5 26.05 18.55 -26.26
C THR A 5 25.03 17.74 -27.05
N ALA A 6 25.49 16.93 -28.00
CA ALA A 6 24.60 16.09 -28.78
C ALA A 6 23.83 15.17 -27.83
N LEU A 7 22.50 15.14 -27.95
CA LEU A 7 21.67 14.26 -27.14
C LEU A 7 22.10 12.80 -27.38
N PRO A 8 22.15 11.95 -26.34
CA PRO A 8 22.43 10.54 -26.51
C PRO A 8 21.39 9.92 -27.46
N SER A 9 21.76 8.85 -28.16
CA SER A 9 20.77 8.06 -28.91
C SER A 9 20.03 7.14 -27.94
N PRO A 10 18.72 6.93 -28.12
CA PRO A 10 17.98 5.98 -27.29
C PRO A 10 18.52 4.56 -27.49
N PRO A 11 18.48 3.71 -26.45
CA PRO A 11 18.82 2.29 -26.60
C PRO A 11 17.85 1.63 -27.58
N VAL A 12 18.36 0.70 -28.38
CA VAL A 12 17.55 0.00 -29.39
C VAL A 12 17.27 -1.40 -28.91
N ALA A 13 16.00 -1.68 -28.59
CA ALA A 13 15.57 -3.02 -28.21
C ALA A 13 15.81 -4.03 -29.36
N LYS A 14 16.46 -5.16 -29.03
CA LYS A 14 16.55 -6.27 -29.98
C LYS A 14 15.16 -6.81 -30.30
N ARG A 15 15.01 -7.29 -31.54
CA ARG A 15 13.77 -7.90 -32.02
C ARG A 15 13.96 -9.41 -32.09
N VAL A 16 13.27 -10.15 -31.23
CA VAL A 16 13.30 -11.61 -31.17
C VAL A 16 11.89 -12.12 -31.44
N GLN A 17 11.67 -12.68 -32.62
CA GLN A 17 10.35 -13.12 -33.07
C GLN A 17 9.80 -14.21 -32.15
N THR A 18 8.84 -13.87 -31.30
CA THR A 18 8.20 -14.83 -30.40
C THR A 18 6.75 -15.02 -30.82
N ARG A 19 6.42 -16.23 -31.28
CA ARG A 19 5.06 -16.58 -31.72
C ARG A 19 4.17 -16.85 -30.51
N ARG A 20 3.04 -16.15 -30.42
CA ARG A 20 1.91 -16.46 -29.54
C ARG A 20 0.71 -16.85 -30.41
N GLU A 21 -0.06 -17.86 -29.99
CA GLU A 21 -1.25 -18.31 -30.70
C GLU A 21 -2.43 -18.41 -29.75
N HIS A 22 -3.56 -17.80 -30.13
CA HIS A 22 -4.78 -17.85 -29.35
C HIS A 22 -5.99 -17.99 -30.27
N HIS A 23 -6.85 -18.98 -30.03
CA HIS A 23 -8.02 -19.28 -30.88
C HIS A 23 -7.71 -19.45 -32.38
N GLY A 24 -6.49 -19.91 -32.71
CA GLY A 24 -6.02 -20.06 -34.10
C GLY A 24 -5.43 -18.78 -34.69
N ASP A 25 -5.50 -17.64 -34.00
CA ASP A 25 -4.87 -16.39 -34.40
C ASP A 25 -3.42 -16.36 -33.94
N VAL A 26 -2.51 -16.14 -34.89
CA VAL A 26 -1.08 -16.07 -34.65
C VAL A 26 -0.64 -14.61 -34.54
N PHE A 27 -0.06 -14.25 -33.40
CA PHE A 27 0.59 -12.96 -33.15
C PHE A 27 2.08 -13.18 -32.94
N VAL A 28 2.93 -12.37 -33.57
CA VAL A 28 4.37 -12.42 -33.35
C VAL A 28 4.79 -11.18 -32.57
N ASP A 29 5.23 -11.39 -31.33
CA ASP A 29 5.73 -10.36 -30.43
C ASP A 29 7.26 -10.32 -30.51
N PRO A 30 7.88 -9.31 -31.18
CA PRO A 30 9.32 -9.19 -31.25
C PRO A 30 9.97 -8.80 -29.92
N TYR A 31 9.19 -8.44 -28.89
CA TYR A 31 9.67 -7.91 -27.62
C TYR A 31 9.24 -8.74 -26.41
N GLU A 32 8.69 -9.95 -26.60
CA GLU A 32 8.31 -10.85 -25.49
C GLU A 32 9.47 -11.15 -24.53
N TRP A 33 10.72 -11.08 -25.01
CA TRP A 33 11.90 -11.27 -24.17
C TRP A 33 12.00 -10.25 -23.02
N LEU A 34 11.38 -9.05 -23.13
CA LEU A 34 11.34 -8.05 -22.07
C LEU A 34 10.45 -8.45 -20.87
N ARG A 35 9.66 -9.52 -21.00
CA ARG A 35 8.79 -9.99 -19.92
C ARG A 35 9.55 -10.66 -18.78
N ASP A 36 10.73 -11.21 -19.06
CA ASP A 36 11.54 -11.94 -18.10
C ASP A 36 12.34 -10.98 -17.19
N LYS A 37 11.79 -10.68 -16.02
CA LYS A 37 12.33 -9.68 -15.09
C LYS A 37 13.70 -10.04 -14.53
N ASP A 38 14.02 -11.34 -14.45
CA ASP A 38 15.26 -11.84 -13.88
C ASP A 38 16.36 -11.99 -14.96
N SER A 39 16.02 -11.76 -16.23
CA SER A 39 16.97 -11.85 -17.34
C SER A 39 18.02 -10.73 -17.25
N PRO A 40 19.33 -11.08 -17.25
CA PRO A 40 20.39 -10.08 -17.29
C PRO A 40 20.32 -9.16 -18.52
N GLU A 41 19.79 -9.65 -19.64
CA GLU A 41 19.61 -8.83 -20.84
C GLU A 41 18.51 -7.79 -20.68
N VAL A 42 17.44 -8.12 -19.94
CA VAL A 42 16.34 -7.19 -19.65
C VAL A 42 16.82 -6.12 -18.68
N ILE A 43 17.52 -6.51 -17.61
CA ILE A 43 18.10 -5.59 -16.63
C ILE A 43 19.05 -4.61 -17.33
N ALA A 44 19.98 -5.10 -18.16
CA ALA A 44 20.91 -4.25 -18.91
C ALA A 44 20.19 -3.28 -19.86
N TYR A 45 19.09 -3.70 -20.49
CA TYR A 45 18.29 -2.81 -21.33
C TYR A 45 17.60 -1.70 -20.51
N LEU A 46 17.03 -2.03 -19.35
CA LEU A 46 16.40 -1.06 -18.45
C LEU A 46 17.41 -0.05 -17.88
N GLU A 47 18.62 -0.49 -17.54
CA GLU A 47 19.71 0.39 -17.12
C GLU A 47 20.10 1.38 -18.24
N ALA A 48 20.15 0.90 -19.49
CA ALA A 48 20.42 1.76 -20.65
C ALA A 48 19.31 2.79 -20.91
N GLU A 49 18.04 2.41 -20.70
CA GLU A 49 16.90 3.34 -20.77
C GLU A 49 16.96 4.40 -19.66
N ASN A 50 17.38 4.01 -18.44
CA ASN A 50 17.58 4.92 -17.32
C ASN A 50 18.73 5.91 -17.59
N ASP A 51 19.90 5.47 -18.08
CA ASP A 51 21.01 6.35 -18.46
C ASP A 51 20.60 7.34 -19.56
N TYR A 52 19.92 6.84 -20.60
CA TYR A 52 19.40 7.68 -21.67
C TYR A 52 18.47 8.77 -21.14
N THR A 53 17.55 8.40 -20.26
CA THR A 53 16.61 9.32 -19.62
C THR A 53 17.34 10.38 -18.78
N GLU A 54 18.25 9.96 -17.90
CA GLU A 54 19.02 10.85 -17.04
C GLU A 54 19.81 11.87 -17.85
N ARG A 55 20.53 11.42 -18.88
CA ARG A 55 21.36 12.29 -19.73
C ARG A 55 20.53 13.23 -20.59
N THR A 56 19.42 12.75 -21.13
CA THR A 56 18.52 13.58 -21.96
C THR A 56 17.82 14.64 -21.12
N THR A 57 17.51 14.34 -19.85
CA THR A 57 16.80 15.24 -18.94
C THR A 57 17.70 16.04 -18.00
N ALA A 58 19.02 15.83 -18.02
CA ALA A 58 19.98 16.49 -17.12
C ALA A 58 19.87 18.03 -17.11
N HIS A 59 19.60 18.63 -18.27
CA HIS A 59 19.43 20.09 -18.39
C HIS A 59 18.21 20.64 -17.62
N LEU A 60 17.27 19.78 -17.24
CA LEU A 60 16.07 20.12 -16.47
C LEU A 60 16.31 20.05 -14.95
N GLU A 61 17.51 19.68 -14.48
CA GLU A 61 17.82 19.58 -13.04
C GLU A 61 17.41 20.85 -12.26
N PRO A 62 17.73 22.09 -12.70
CA PRO A 62 17.32 23.28 -11.96
C PRO A 62 15.80 23.45 -11.86
N LEU A 63 15.07 23.07 -12.91
CA LEU A 63 13.61 23.12 -12.92
C LEU A 63 13.00 22.04 -12.03
N ARG A 64 13.54 20.81 -12.08
CA ARG A 64 13.14 19.70 -11.20
C ARG A 64 13.32 20.08 -9.73
N GLN A 65 14.48 20.65 -9.38
CA GLN A 65 14.74 21.12 -8.01
C GLN A 65 13.76 22.22 -7.60
N LYS A 66 13.49 23.20 -8.47
CA LYS A 66 12.52 24.25 -8.17
C LYS A 66 11.12 23.67 -7.89
N ILE A 67 10.64 22.77 -8.74
CA ILE A 67 9.34 22.10 -8.56
C ILE A 67 9.31 21.28 -7.27
N PHE A 68 10.38 20.54 -6.97
CA PHE A 68 10.49 19.76 -5.73
C PHE A 68 10.35 20.66 -4.49
N HIS A 69 11.07 21.77 -4.43
CA HIS A 69 11.00 22.71 -3.31
C HIS A 69 9.64 23.40 -3.21
N GLU A 70 9.02 23.74 -4.35
CA GLU A 70 7.68 24.33 -4.36
C GLU A 70 6.61 23.38 -3.84
N ILE A 71 6.68 22.10 -4.22
CA ILE A 71 5.80 21.05 -3.70
C ILE A 71 6.05 20.89 -2.20
N LYS A 72 7.30 20.66 -1.80
CA LYS A 72 7.68 20.48 -0.39
C LYS A 72 7.22 21.65 0.49
N ALA A 73 7.45 22.89 0.06
CA ALA A 73 7.06 24.08 0.82
C ALA A 73 5.54 24.25 0.97
N ARG A 74 4.73 23.56 0.16
CA ARG A 74 3.26 23.59 0.22
C ARG A 74 2.69 22.32 0.85
N THR A 75 3.50 21.30 1.06
CA THR A 75 3.12 20.10 1.79
C THR A 75 3.24 20.39 3.28
N LYS A 76 2.12 20.30 3.99
CA LYS A 76 2.10 20.39 5.44
C LYS A 76 2.53 19.03 6.00
N GLU A 77 3.78 18.92 6.45
CA GLU A 77 4.35 17.63 6.85
C GLU A 77 3.73 17.12 8.16
N THR A 78 3.46 18.02 9.11
CA THR A 78 2.67 17.70 10.30
C THR A 78 1.23 18.10 10.07
N ASP A 79 0.34 17.13 9.94
CA ASP A 79 -1.07 17.40 9.66
C ASP A 79 -1.99 16.36 10.30
N LEU A 80 -3.27 16.69 10.38
CA LEU A 80 -4.31 15.81 10.88
C LEU A 80 -5.46 15.79 9.89
N SER A 81 -5.87 14.59 9.47
CA SER A 81 -6.99 14.43 8.53
C SER A 81 -8.31 14.76 9.20
N VAL A 82 -9.28 15.30 8.47
CA VAL A 82 -10.64 15.55 8.99
C VAL A 82 -11.21 14.28 9.67
N PRO A 83 -11.59 14.36 10.95
CA PRO A 83 -12.13 13.20 11.66
C PRO A 83 -13.40 12.67 11.03
N THR A 84 -13.49 11.35 10.88
CA THR A 84 -14.66 10.65 10.37
C THR A 84 -15.31 9.83 11.47
N ARG A 85 -16.63 9.98 11.65
CA ARG A 85 -17.36 9.24 12.67
C ARG A 85 -17.63 7.80 12.22
N ARG A 86 -17.37 6.84 13.10
CA ARG A 86 -17.90 5.47 12.99
C ARG A 86 -18.24 4.95 14.39
N GLY A 87 -19.53 4.72 14.62
CA GLY A 87 -20.02 4.28 15.93
C GLY A 87 -19.74 5.30 17.02
N ASN A 88 -19.06 4.85 18.08
CA ASN A 88 -18.73 5.66 19.26
C ASN A 88 -17.38 6.37 19.14
N TRP A 89 -16.78 6.40 17.95
CA TRP A 89 -15.44 6.92 17.74
C TRP A 89 -15.35 7.86 16.54
N TRP A 90 -14.48 8.84 16.65
CA TRP A 90 -13.95 9.63 15.56
C TRP A 90 -12.60 9.03 15.14
N TYR A 91 -12.42 8.75 13.85
CA TYR A 91 -11.19 8.20 13.27
C TYR A 91 -10.49 9.24 12.41
N TYR A 92 -9.17 9.31 12.50
CA TYR A 92 -8.35 10.24 11.72
C TYR A 92 -6.92 9.72 11.61
N ALA A 93 -6.17 10.25 10.65
CA ALA A 93 -4.74 10.04 10.50
C ALA A 93 -3.97 11.29 10.94
N ARG A 94 -2.79 11.09 11.52
CA ARG A 94 -1.78 12.13 11.77
C ARG A 94 -0.58 11.87 10.89
N THR A 95 0.04 12.92 10.38
CA THR A 95 1.40 12.88 9.81
C THR A 95 2.31 13.76 10.65
N PHE A 96 3.60 13.47 10.62
CA PHE A 96 4.60 14.20 11.41
C PHE A 96 5.77 14.60 10.53
N GLU A 97 6.32 15.79 10.77
CA GLU A 97 7.54 16.24 10.10
C GLU A 97 8.67 15.22 10.25
N GLY A 98 9.35 14.94 9.13
CA GLY A 98 10.43 13.95 9.07
C GLY A 98 9.99 12.49 9.11
N LYS A 99 8.69 12.19 9.18
CA LYS A 99 8.13 10.84 9.06
C LYS A 99 7.60 10.59 7.65
N GLN A 100 7.72 9.37 7.18
CA GLN A 100 7.33 9.00 5.81
C GLN A 100 5.88 8.52 5.73
N TYR A 101 5.35 7.98 6.83
CA TYR A 101 4.04 7.36 6.85
C TYR A 101 3.12 7.98 7.91
N GLY A 102 1.82 7.79 7.69
CA GLY A 102 0.78 8.27 8.59
C GLY A 102 0.64 7.40 9.84
N VAL A 103 -0.10 7.94 10.79
CA VAL A 103 -0.44 7.29 12.05
C VAL A 103 -1.94 7.31 12.20
N HIS A 104 -2.55 6.13 12.33
CA HIS A 104 -4.00 5.97 12.46
C HIS A 104 -4.41 6.09 13.91
N CYS A 105 -5.28 7.05 14.19
CA CYS A 105 -5.78 7.36 15.52
C CYS A 105 -7.32 7.32 15.58
N ARG A 106 -7.84 7.23 16.80
CA ARG A 106 -9.24 7.50 17.08
C ARG A 106 -9.40 8.19 18.43
N CYS A 107 -10.50 8.91 18.62
CA CYS A 107 -10.91 9.42 19.92
C CYS A 107 -12.40 9.15 20.16
N PRO A 108 -12.84 9.05 21.43
CA PRO A 108 -14.24 8.79 21.72
C PRO A 108 -15.13 9.96 21.28
N VAL A 109 -16.35 9.63 20.86
CA VAL A 109 -17.41 10.62 20.71
C VAL A 109 -17.82 11.11 22.09
N THR A 110 -17.84 12.43 22.28
CA THR A 110 -18.21 13.07 23.55
C THR A 110 -19.72 13.33 23.67
N ASP A 111 -20.36 13.67 22.56
CA ASP A 111 -21.81 13.86 22.45
C ASP A 111 -22.36 12.92 21.35
N PRO A 112 -23.15 11.89 21.71
CA PRO A 112 -23.76 10.98 20.74
C PRO A 112 -24.63 11.67 19.68
N ASP A 113 -25.23 12.81 20.00
CA ASP A 113 -26.11 13.55 19.09
C ASP A 113 -25.35 14.54 18.20
N ASP A 114 -24.08 14.85 18.51
CA ASP A 114 -23.24 15.72 17.69
C ASP A 114 -22.52 14.93 16.58
N TRP A 115 -22.91 15.20 15.34
CA TRP A 115 -22.33 14.61 14.14
C TRP A 115 -21.35 15.55 13.43
N ASN A 116 -21.08 16.73 13.98
CA ASN A 116 -20.04 17.61 13.45
C ASN A 116 -18.66 17.04 13.80
N PRO A 117 -17.75 16.88 12.82
CA PRO A 117 -16.38 16.50 13.10
C PRO A 117 -15.74 17.48 14.09
N PRO A 118 -15.10 17.00 15.16
CA PRO A 118 -14.33 17.88 16.03
C PRO A 118 -13.19 18.52 15.26
N GLU A 119 -12.94 19.80 15.56
CA GLU A 119 -11.81 20.54 14.98
C GLU A 119 -10.56 20.26 15.81
N PHE A 120 -9.60 19.56 15.20
CA PHE A 120 -8.28 19.33 15.77
C PHE A 120 -7.22 19.98 14.89
N ASP A 121 -6.18 20.50 15.52
CA ASP A 121 -4.93 20.83 14.86
C ASP A 121 -3.79 19.92 15.36
N GLU A 122 -2.61 20.04 14.75
CA GLU A 122 -1.43 19.24 15.12
C GLU A 122 -0.96 19.40 16.58
N ARG A 123 -1.40 20.46 17.27
CA ARG A 123 -1.02 20.79 18.66
C ARG A 123 -2.13 20.44 19.65
N THR A 124 -3.28 20.03 19.15
CA THR A 124 -4.44 19.71 19.98
C THR A 124 -4.16 18.41 20.72
N GLU A 125 -4.14 18.48 22.05
CA GLU A 125 -4.22 17.30 22.89
C GLU A 125 -5.66 16.78 22.84
N ILE A 126 -5.84 15.53 22.40
CA ILE A 126 -7.15 14.95 22.17
C ILE A 126 -7.47 13.98 23.33
N PRO A 127 -8.42 14.31 24.22
CA PRO A 127 -8.75 13.46 25.35
C PRO A 127 -9.21 12.06 24.91
N GLY A 128 -8.59 11.04 25.49
CA GLY A 128 -8.92 9.65 25.19
C GLY A 128 -8.50 9.18 23.79
N GLU A 129 -7.60 9.89 23.12
CA GLU A 129 -7.01 9.43 21.87
C GLU A 129 -6.35 8.05 22.04
N GLN A 130 -6.59 7.17 21.06
CA GLN A 130 -5.99 5.86 20.94
C GLN A 130 -5.23 5.76 19.63
N LEU A 131 -4.00 5.26 19.70
CA LEU A 131 -3.17 4.91 18.56
C LEU A 131 -3.54 3.51 18.04
N LEU A 132 -4.10 3.43 16.84
CA LEU A 132 -4.44 2.16 16.20
C LEU A 132 -3.21 1.55 15.54
N LEU A 133 -2.56 2.29 14.66
CA LEU A 133 -1.47 1.81 13.82
C LEU A 133 -0.49 2.95 13.53
N ASP A 134 0.79 2.77 13.85
CA ASP A 134 1.86 3.65 13.40
C ASP A 134 2.57 2.96 12.23
N GLU A 135 2.30 3.41 11.01
CA GLU A 135 2.92 2.83 9.82
C GLU A 135 4.45 3.06 9.79
N ASN A 136 4.97 4.08 10.49
CA ASN A 136 6.41 4.29 10.56
C ASN A 136 7.11 3.22 11.38
N VAL A 137 6.43 2.68 12.40
CA VAL A 137 6.94 1.55 13.19
C VAL A 137 6.86 0.26 12.37
N GLU A 138 5.77 0.05 11.66
CA GLU A 138 5.59 -1.14 10.81
C GLU A 138 6.52 -1.14 9.58
N ALA A 139 6.90 0.04 9.07
CA ALA A 139 7.83 0.19 7.96
C ALA A 139 9.31 0.11 8.39
N ASP A 140 9.61 0.22 9.70
CA ASP A 140 10.99 0.28 10.17
C ASP A 140 11.77 -0.99 9.79
N GLY A 141 12.95 -0.81 9.20
CA GLY A 141 13.78 -1.91 8.72
C GLY A 141 13.38 -2.52 7.37
N HIS A 142 12.37 -1.97 6.68
CA HIS A 142 11.97 -2.39 5.34
C HIS A 142 12.31 -1.34 4.27
N ASP A 143 12.85 -1.76 3.12
CA ASP A 143 13.11 -0.87 1.97
C ASP A 143 11.83 -0.41 1.27
N PHE A 144 10.75 -1.17 1.44
CA PHE A 144 9.42 -0.87 0.94
C PHE A 144 8.39 -1.19 2.01
N PHE A 145 7.37 -0.35 2.13
CA PHE A 145 6.20 -0.62 2.96
C PHE A 145 4.96 -0.02 2.32
N ALA A 146 3.90 -0.82 2.29
CA ALA A 146 2.56 -0.40 1.91
C ALA A 146 1.50 -1.01 2.82
N LEU A 147 0.63 -0.15 3.35
CA LEU A 147 -0.60 -0.54 4.01
C LEU A 147 -1.68 -0.86 2.94
N GLY A 148 -2.26 -2.05 3.01
CA GLY A 148 -3.35 -2.48 2.14
C GLY A 148 -4.74 -2.09 2.67
N ALA A 149 -5.11 -2.65 3.82
CA ALA A 149 -6.32 -2.27 4.55
C ALA A 149 -5.99 -2.08 6.03
N ALA A 150 -6.77 -1.21 6.69
CA ALA A 150 -6.84 -1.09 8.14
C ALA A 150 -8.33 -1.00 8.52
N SER A 151 -8.86 -2.06 9.11
CA SER A 151 -10.29 -2.22 9.36
C SER A 151 -10.53 -2.60 10.81
N VAL A 152 -11.38 -1.84 11.50
CA VAL A 152 -11.76 -2.14 12.89
C VAL A 152 -13.05 -2.95 12.90
N SER A 153 -13.14 -3.91 13.81
CA SER A 153 -14.35 -4.69 14.07
C SER A 153 -15.53 -3.78 14.47
N LEU A 154 -16.76 -4.25 14.28
CA LEU A 154 -17.97 -3.48 14.57
C LEU A 154 -18.19 -3.25 16.08
N ASP A 155 -17.56 -4.05 16.94
CA ASP A 155 -17.51 -3.81 18.39
C ASP A 155 -16.34 -2.92 18.83
N ASP A 156 -15.62 -2.32 17.87
CA ASP A 156 -14.53 -1.35 18.09
C ASP A 156 -13.29 -1.91 18.81
N ASN A 157 -13.17 -3.24 18.96
CA ASN A 157 -12.13 -3.84 19.82
C ASN A 157 -10.93 -4.40 19.05
N LEU A 158 -11.07 -4.75 17.78
CA LEU A 158 -10.02 -5.39 16.99
C LEU A 158 -9.70 -4.60 15.75
N LEU A 159 -8.43 -4.32 15.52
CA LEU A 159 -7.92 -3.87 14.24
C LEU A 159 -7.40 -5.08 13.45
N ALA A 160 -7.88 -5.23 12.21
CA ALA A 160 -7.27 -6.08 11.21
C ALA A 160 -6.59 -5.18 10.17
N TYR A 161 -5.30 -5.39 9.93
CA TYR A 161 -4.54 -4.60 8.96
C TYR A 161 -3.63 -5.47 8.12
N SER A 162 -3.49 -5.14 6.84
CA SER A 162 -2.71 -5.94 5.89
C SER A 162 -1.54 -5.13 5.35
N VAL A 163 -0.34 -5.70 5.35
CA VAL A 163 0.89 -5.00 4.92
C VAL A 163 1.64 -5.75 3.82
N ASP A 164 2.22 -5.02 2.89
CA ASP A 164 3.17 -5.49 1.88
C ASP A 164 4.51 -4.78 2.12
N VAL A 165 5.58 -5.56 2.31
CA VAL A 165 6.94 -5.07 2.60
C VAL A 165 7.92 -5.31 1.44
N VAL A 166 7.44 -5.80 0.30
CA VAL A 166 8.25 -6.14 -0.88
C VAL A 166 7.75 -5.51 -2.18
N GLY A 167 6.51 -5.00 -2.21
CA GLY A 167 5.94 -4.30 -3.36
C GLY A 167 5.40 -5.22 -4.45
N ASP A 168 4.99 -6.45 -4.11
CA ASP A 168 4.39 -7.41 -5.04
C ASP A 168 2.86 -7.48 -4.96
N GLU A 169 2.26 -6.57 -4.19
CA GLU A 169 0.83 -6.48 -3.90
C GLU A 169 0.26 -7.75 -3.22
N ARG A 170 1.11 -8.53 -2.56
CA ARG A 170 0.71 -9.65 -1.71
C ARG A 170 0.90 -9.28 -0.25
N TYR A 171 -0.23 -9.17 0.43
CA TYR A 171 -0.25 -8.65 1.77
C TYR A 171 -0.26 -9.78 2.80
N THR A 172 0.24 -9.46 3.99
CA THR A 172 0.10 -10.25 5.21
C THR A 172 -0.87 -9.53 6.13
N LEU A 173 -2.00 -10.16 6.44
CA LEU A 173 -2.98 -9.67 7.40
C LEU A 173 -2.52 -9.98 8.82
N ARG A 174 -2.57 -8.97 9.69
CA ARG A 174 -2.22 -8.97 11.11
C ARG A 174 -3.40 -8.45 11.93
N PHE A 175 -3.39 -8.71 13.23
CA PHE A 175 -4.46 -8.32 14.16
C PHE A 175 -3.91 -7.63 15.40
N LYS A 176 -4.64 -6.63 15.90
CA LYS A 176 -4.32 -5.91 17.13
C LYS A 176 -5.56 -5.71 17.98
N ASP A 177 -5.46 -5.99 19.28
CA ASP A 177 -6.47 -5.65 20.26
C ASP A 177 -6.36 -4.18 20.63
N LEU A 178 -7.40 -3.41 20.33
CA LEU A 178 -7.43 -1.96 20.56
C LEU A 178 -7.66 -1.59 22.02
N ARG A 179 -8.04 -2.54 22.89
CA ARG A 179 -8.23 -2.30 24.32
C ARG A 179 -6.91 -2.41 25.09
N THR A 180 -6.04 -3.32 24.65
CA THR A 180 -4.75 -3.58 25.29
C THR A 180 -3.57 -3.01 24.52
N GLY A 181 -3.74 -2.74 23.23
CA GLY A 181 -2.66 -2.41 22.30
C GLY A 181 -1.84 -3.61 21.85
N GLU A 182 -2.19 -4.83 22.30
CA GLU A 182 -1.46 -6.06 21.99
C GLU A 182 -1.69 -6.49 20.54
N GLN A 183 -0.60 -6.79 19.83
CA GLN A 183 -0.66 -7.43 18.53
C GLN A 183 -0.76 -8.94 18.71
N TYR A 184 -1.77 -9.55 18.07
CA TYR A 184 -1.92 -10.99 18.11
C TYR A 184 -0.92 -11.67 17.15
N PRO A 185 -0.45 -12.88 17.48
CA PRO A 185 0.54 -13.61 16.67
C PRO A 185 -0.03 -14.17 15.36
N ASP A 186 -1.35 -14.18 15.21
CA ASP A 186 -2.03 -14.72 14.05
C ASP A 186 -1.82 -13.87 12.80
N GLU A 187 -1.46 -14.54 11.70
CA GLU A 187 -1.24 -13.89 10.42
C GLU A 187 -1.90 -14.66 9.27
N ILE A 188 -2.37 -13.94 8.24
CA ILE A 188 -2.85 -14.53 6.99
C ILE A 188 -2.05 -13.93 5.82
N ALA A 189 -1.06 -14.69 5.35
CA ALA A 189 -0.18 -14.27 4.26
C ALA A 189 -0.75 -14.56 2.86
N GLY A 190 -0.25 -13.80 1.88
CA GLY A 190 -0.53 -14.00 0.46
C GLY A 190 -1.97 -13.67 0.06
N ILE A 191 -2.53 -12.65 0.70
CA ILE A 191 -3.87 -12.11 0.39
C ILE A 191 -3.74 -10.86 -0.50
N GLY A 192 -4.84 -10.43 -1.10
CA GLY A 192 -4.93 -9.06 -1.62
C GLY A 192 -5.10 -8.05 -0.48
N ALA A 193 -4.99 -6.76 -0.78
CA ALA A 193 -5.07 -5.69 0.21
C ALA A 193 -6.37 -5.66 1.04
N GLY A 194 -7.51 -5.99 0.43
CA GLY A 194 -8.83 -5.76 1.04
C GLY A 194 -9.21 -6.77 2.13
N VAL A 195 -9.75 -6.24 3.24
CA VAL A 195 -10.33 -7.01 4.35
C VAL A 195 -11.65 -6.38 4.79
N THR A 196 -12.64 -7.22 5.15
CA THR A 196 -13.93 -6.77 5.68
C THR A 196 -14.38 -7.66 6.82
N TRP A 197 -14.67 -7.07 7.98
CA TRP A 197 -15.26 -7.78 9.11
C TRP A 197 -16.70 -8.20 8.83
N ALA A 198 -17.05 -9.40 9.30
CA ALA A 198 -18.43 -9.84 9.42
C ALA A 198 -19.07 -9.26 10.69
N ALA A 199 -20.41 -9.33 10.74
CA ALA A 199 -21.22 -8.76 11.80
C ALA A 199 -20.96 -9.34 13.20
N ASP A 200 -20.36 -10.52 13.29
CA ASP A 200 -20.07 -11.21 14.54
C ASP A 200 -18.75 -10.75 15.21
N ASN A 201 -18.01 -9.80 14.62
CA ASN A 201 -16.68 -9.33 15.08
C ASN A 201 -15.63 -10.43 15.15
N HIS A 202 -15.98 -11.54 14.53
CA HIS A 202 -15.33 -12.81 14.67
C HIS A 202 -15.12 -13.43 13.30
N CYS A 203 -15.72 -12.98 12.22
CA CYS A 203 -15.27 -13.38 10.90
C CYS A 203 -14.75 -12.18 10.14
N LEU A 204 -13.87 -12.47 9.19
CA LEU A 204 -13.49 -11.51 8.17
C LEU A 204 -13.39 -12.20 6.83
N LEU A 205 -13.67 -11.42 5.79
CA LEU A 205 -13.51 -11.79 4.40
C LEU A 205 -12.26 -11.11 3.87
N HIS A 206 -11.48 -11.87 3.10
CA HIS A 206 -10.30 -11.40 2.40
C HIS A 206 -10.25 -12.05 1.02
N HIS A 207 -9.56 -11.41 0.08
CA HIS A 207 -9.31 -12.00 -1.23
C HIS A 207 -7.97 -12.73 -1.23
N ARG A 208 -7.88 -13.85 -1.96
CA ARG A 208 -6.62 -14.57 -2.17
C ARG A 208 -6.40 -14.80 -3.66
N GLY A 209 -5.25 -14.40 -4.17
CA GLY A 209 -4.88 -14.65 -5.56
C GLY A 209 -4.75 -16.16 -5.86
N ARG A 210 -5.19 -16.61 -7.05
CA ARG A 210 -4.96 -17.99 -7.51
C ARG A 210 -3.45 -18.18 -7.77
N GLY A 211 -2.88 -19.26 -7.25
CA GLY A 211 -1.46 -19.60 -7.39
C GLY A 211 -0.76 -19.92 -6.06
N LEU A 212 -1.37 -19.57 -4.93
CA LEU A 212 -0.88 -19.95 -3.59
C LEU A 212 -1.54 -21.24 -3.10
N ALA A 213 -1.14 -22.37 -3.69
CA ALA A 213 -1.49 -23.69 -3.20
C ALA A 213 -0.42 -24.19 -2.21
N SER A 214 -0.39 -23.60 -1.01
CA SER A 214 0.07 -24.32 0.17
C SER A 214 -0.71 -23.82 1.37
N GLY A 215 -1.41 -24.75 2.00
CA GLY A 215 -2.28 -24.49 3.12
C GLY A 215 -1.47 -24.20 4.36
N HIS A 216 -1.95 -23.23 5.14
CA HIS A 216 -2.13 -23.43 6.57
C HIS A 216 -3.50 -22.83 6.90
N SER A 217 -4.33 -23.64 7.54
CA SER A 217 -5.49 -23.15 8.29
C SER A 217 -4.92 -22.56 9.57
N VAL A 218 -4.63 -21.26 9.56
CA VAL A 218 -4.27 -20.55 10.80
C VAL A 218 -5.56 -20.43 11.60
N ALA A 219 -5.53 -21.02 12.81
CA ALA A 219 -6.57 -20.86 13.79
C ALA A 219 -6.48 -19.43 14.32
N ILE A 220 -7.16 -18.51 13.62
CA ILE A 220 -7.43 -17.14 14.04
C ILE A 220 -7.79 -17.16 15.56
N PRO A 221 -7.40 -16.16 16.40
CA PRO A 221 -7.64 -16.14 17.84
C PRO A 221 -8.99 -16.74 18.17
N THR A 222 -9.08 -17.66 19.15
CA THR A 222 -10.21 -18.58 19.45
C THR A 222 -11.64 -18.04 19.33
N ARG A 223 -11.81 -16.73 19.19
CA ARG A 223 -13.06 -16.04 18.92
C ARG A 223 -13.34 -15.74 17.45
N VAL A 224 -12.36 -15.61 16.55
CA VAL A 224 -12.57 -15.19 15.17
C VAL A 224 -12.55 -16.44 14.24
N ARG A 225 -13.62 -16.75 13.48
CA ARG A 225 -13.71 -17.82 12.47
C ARG A 225 -13.42 -17.30 11.05
N ARG A 226 -12.79 -18.15 10.24
CA ARG A 226 -12.40 -17.84 8.85
C ARG A 226 -13.55 -18.11 7.88
N ILE A 227 -13.85 -17.18 6.97
CA ILE A 227 -14.70 -17.44 5.79
C ILE A 227 -14.00 -16.89 4.55
N VAL A 228 -13.59 -17.78 3.64
CA VAL A 228 -12.92 -17.41 2.37
C VAL A 228 -13.97 -17.04 1.32
N GLY A 229 -13.84 -15.87 0.70
CA GLY A 229 -14.66 -15.50 -0.45
C GLY A 229 -14.27 -16.31 -1.69
N ALA A 230 -15.23 -17.04 -2.29
CA ALA A 230 -15.00 -17.81 -3.51
C ALA A 230 -14.74 -16.89 -4.71
N GLY A 231 -13.60 -17.08 -5.39
CA GLY A 231 -13.28 -16.34 -6.61
C GLY A 231 -14.23 -16.71 -7.76
N LEU A 232 -14.73 -15.69 -8.47
CA LEU A 232 -15.60 -15.81 -9.64
C LEU A 232 -15.06 -16.86 -10.66
N PRO A 233 -15.90 -17.78 -11.16
CA PRO A 233 -15.52 -18.63 -12.27
C PRO A 233 -15.43 -17.79 -13.56
N ARG A 234 -14.38 -17.99 -14.37
CA ARG A 234 -14.33 -17.42 -15.72
C ARG A 234 -15.49 -18.00 -16.53
N SER A 235 -16.31 -17.13 -17.13
CA SER A 235 -17.13 -17.52 -18.27
C SER A 235 -16.20 -18.05 -19.37
N ARG A 236 -16.53 -19.25 -19.87
CA ARG A 236 -15.84 -19.88 -21.01
C ARG A 236 -16.03 -19.08 -22.28
#